data_AF-A0A8J7HBN4-F1
#
_entry.id   AF-A0A8J7HBN4-F1
#
_cell.length_a   1.000
_cell.length_b   1.000
_cell.length_c   1.000
_cell.angle_alpha   90.00
_cell.angle_beta   90.00
_cell.angle_gamma   90.00
#
_symmetry.space_group_name_H-M   'P 1'
#
loop_
_entity.id
_entity.type
_entity.pdbx_description
1 polymer ?
#
loop_
_entity_poly.entity_id
_entity_poly.type
_entity_poly.pdbx_seq_one_letter_code
_entity_poly.pdbx_strand_id
1 'polypeptide(L)'
;MEFIIFFLVFIVPGLIAVLAYNIVAQLRVEVCFTGGLIFDLLIFIIMITGLYFFRDITQVPMLLEQFICLSFTRNYALLSILIGIILGVGFGFLKRLFFWIRN
;
A
#
# COMPACT_ATOMS: atom_id res chain seq x y z
N MET A 1 -23.00 0.50 2.78
CA MET A 1 -22.12 -0.40 3.56
C MET A 1 -20.83 -0.72 2.79
N GLU A 2 -20.89 -0.98 1.48
CA GLU A 2 -19.71 -1.33 0.67
C GLU A 2 -18.66 -0.22 0.54
N PHE A 3 -19.06 1.05 0.43
CA PHE A 3 -18.14 2.19 0.37
C PHE A 3 -17.17 2.28 1.56
N ILE A 4 -17.63 1.92 2.77
CA ILE A 4 -16.79 1.94 3.98
C ILE A 4 -15.73 0.84 3.90
N ILE A 5 -16.11 -0.34 3.38
CA ILE A 5 -15.20 -1.47 3.19
C ILE A 5 -14.14 -1.11 2.16
N PHE A 6 -14.52 -0.50 1.04
CA PHE A 6 -13.56 -0.01 0.06
C PHE A 6 -12.62 1.02 0.67
N PHE A 7 -13.15 2.00 1.38
CA PHE A 7 -12.33 3.02 2.05
C PHE A 7 -11.32 2.39 3.02
N LEU A 8 -11.71 1.39 3.81
CA LEU A 8 -10.77 0.65 4.66
C LEU A 8 -9.74 -0.12 3.85
N VAL A 9 -10.14 -0.83 2.79
CA VAL A 9 -9.22 -1.61 1.94
C VAL A 9 -8.17 -0.72 1.26
N PHE A 10 -8.50 0.56 1.04
CA PHE A 10 -7.59 1.53 0.44
C PHE A 10 -6.71 2.30 1.42
N ILE A 11 -7.04 2.37 2.71
CA ILE A 11 -6.30 3.19 3.71
C ILE A 11 -5.54 2.35 4.73
N VAL A 12 -6.11 1.21 5.12
CA VAL A 12 -5.47 0.31 6.08
C VAL A 12 -4.10 -0.18 5.59
N PRO A 13 -3.88 -0.50 4.30
CA PRO A 13 -2.57 -0.95 3.82
C PRO A 13 -1.44 0.07 4.02
N GLY A 14 -1.69 1.36 3.79
CA GLY A 14 -0.71 2.43 3.93
C GLY A 14 -0.36 2.69 5.39
N LEU A 15 -1.33 2.60 6.29
CA LEU A 15 -1.05 2.62 7.74
C LEU A 15 -0.15 1.45 8.16
N ILE A 16 -0.39 0.25 7.63
CA ILE A 16 0.46 -0.93 7.86
C ILE A 16 1.86 -0.69 7.28
N ALA A 17 1.97 -0.08 6.10
CA ALA A 17 3.25 0.25 5.48
C ALA A 17 4.07 1.24 6.33
N VAL A 18 3.43 2.26 6.92
CA VAL A 18 4.09 3.20 7.85
C VAL A 18 4.59 2.48 9.09
N LEU A 19 3.80 1.56 9.65
CA LEU A 19 4.23 0.75 10.78
C LEU A 19 5.48 -0.06 10.44
N ALA A 20 5.47 -0.76 9.30
CA ALA A 20 6.63 -1.52 8.83
C ALA A 20 7.86 -0.62 8.62
N TYR A 21 7.68 0.55 8.00
CA TYR A 21 8.72 1.54 7.82
C TYR A 21 9.31 2.02 9.14
N ASN A 22 8.48 2.40 10.12
CA ASN A 22 8.93 2.89 11.42
C ASN A 22 9.71 1.82 12.19
N ILE A 23 9.26 0.56 12.13
CA ILE A 23 9.95 -0.58 12.75
C ILE A 23 11.35 -0.75 12.14
N VAL A 24 11.46 -0.82 10.81
CA VAL A 24 12.74 -1.08 10.13
C VAL A 24 13.69 0.10 10.24
N ALA A 25 13.16 1.32 10.15
CA ALA A 25 13.92 2.56 10.31
C ALA A 25 14.31 2.85 11.77
N GLN A 26 13.83 2.06 12.74
CA GLN A 26 14.01 2.27 14.19
C GLN A 26 13.54 3.66 14.66
N LEU A 27 12.50 4.20 14.02
CA LEU A 27 11.93 5.49 14.37
C LEU A 27 10.90 5.29 15.48
N ARG A 28 11.12 5.93 16.63
CA ARG A 28 10.12 6.04 17.70
C ARG A 28 9.18 7.22 17.45
N VAL A 29 8.59 7.27 16.25
CA VAL A 29 7.65 8.31 15.85
C VAL A 29 6.26 7.70 15.73
N GLU A 30 5.24 8.43 16.14
CA GLU A 30 3.85 8.04 15.96
C GLU A 30 3.54 7.80 14.48
N VAL A 31 2.51 6.97 14.22
CA VAL A 31 2.05 6.68 12.86
C VAL A 31 1.48 7.95 12.27
N CYS A 32 2.25 8.60 11.38
CA CYS A 32 1.81 9.80 10.70
C CYS A 32 0.77 9.45 9.62
N PHE A 33 -0.44 10.00 9.74
CA PHE A 33 -1.52 9.75 8.79
C PHE A 33 -1.13 10.17 7.35
N THR A 34 -0.43 11.30 7.20
CA THR A 34 0.07 11.75 5.89
C THR A 34 1.05 10.75 5.28
N GLY A 35 1.91 10.13 6.09
CA GLY A 35 2.79 9.06 5.62
C GLY A 35 2.00 7.85 5.12
N GLY A 36 0.91 7.50 5.81
CA GLY A 36 0.01 6.42 5.42
C GLY A 36 -0.59 6.66 4.04
N LEU A 37 -1.13 7.85 3.82
CA LEU A 37 -1.71 8.26 2.54
C LEU A 37 -0.71 8.22 1.38
N ILE A 38 0.57 8.56 1.63
CA ILE A 38 1.62 8.47 0.61
C ILE A 38 1.86 7.00 0.24
N PHE A 39 1.97 6.11 1.24
CA PHE A 39 2.10 4.68 0.98
C PHE A 39 0.87 4.12 0.27
N ASP A 40 -0.35 4.52 0.65
CA ASP A 40 -1.58 4.11 -0.03
C ASP A 40 -1.57 4.53 -1.50
N LEU A 41 -1.12 5.75 -1.81
CA LEU A 41 -1.00 6.21 -3.19
C LEU A 41 -0.01 5.35 -3.99
N LEU A 42 1.14 5.01 -3.41
CA LEU A 42 2.13 4.14 -4.05
C LEU A 42 1.60 2.72 -4.26
N ILE A 43 0.95 2.15 -3.25
CA ILE A 43 0.31 0.83 -3.33
C ILE A 43 -0.74 0.85 -4.44
N PHE A 44 -1.58 1.88 -4.50
CA PHE A 44 -2.59 2.02 -5.54
C PHE A 44 -1.96 2.06 -6.94
N ILE A 45 -0.92 2.87 -7.15
CA ILE A 45 -0.21 2.95 -8.43
C ILE A 45 0.35 1.58 -8.84
N ILE A 46 0.98 0.86 -7.92
CA ILE A 46 1.53 -0.48 -8.20
C ILE A 46 0.40 -1.46 -8.52
N MET A 47 -0.71 -1.41 -7.79
CA MET A 47 -1.86 -2.30 -8.01
C MET A 47 -2.50 -2.07 -9.38
N ILE A 48 -2.79 -0.81 -9.76
CA ILE A 48 -3.36 -0.52 -11.08
C ILE A 48 -2.39 -0.87 -12.20
N THR A 49 -1.08 -0.66 -11.99
CA THR A 49 -0.05 -1.02 -12.97
C THR A 49 0.02 -2.54 -13.13
N GLY A 50 -0.01 -3.29 -12.03
CA GLY A 50 -0.08 -4.75 -12.08
C GLY A 50 -1.35 -5.24 -12.80
N LEU A 51 -2.50 -4.65 -12.49
CA LEU A 51 -3.76 -5.00 -13.13
C LEU A 51 -3.79 -4.68 -14.63
N TYR A 52 -3.13 -3.60 -15.05
CA TYR A 52 -2.90 -3.31 -16.46
C TYR A 52 -2.07 -4.41 -17.12
N PHE A 53 -0.92 -4.80 -16.55
CA PHE A 53 -0.07 -5.84 -17.14
C PHE A 53 -0.70 -7.25 -17.14
N PHE A 54 -1.42 -7.62 -16.08
CA PHE A 54 -1.95 -8.98 -15.92
C PHE A 54 -3.35 -9.18 -16.50
N ARG A 55 -4.16 -8.11 -16.60
CA ARG A 55 -5.58 -8.19 -16.98
C ARG A 55 -6.01 -7.14 -18.00
N ASP A 56 -5.09 -6.33 -18.52
CA ASP A 56 -5.34 -5.26 -19.51
C ASP A 56 -6.42 -4.26 -19.07
N ILE A 57 -6.52 -4.05 -17.75
CA ILE A 57 -7.48 -3.10 -17.18
C ILE A 57 -6.89 -1.71 -17.32
N THR A 58 -7.37 -0.96 -18.30
CA THR A 58 -6.88 0.38 -18.64
C THR A 58 -7.71 1.50 -18.02
N GLN A 59 -8.89 1.20 -17.50
CA GLN A 59 -9.86 2.21 -17.04
C GLN A 59 -10.36 1.92 -15.63
N VAL A 60 -10.52 2.98 -14.84
CA VAL A 60 -11.10 2.95 -13.49
C VAL A 60 -12.49 2.29 -13.43
N PRO A 61 -13.45 2.52 -14.36
CA PRO A 61 -14.74 1.82 -14.33
C PRO A 61 -14.62 0.28 -14.42
N MET A 62 -13.72 -0.25 -15.24
CA MET A 62 -13.48 -1.70 -15.32
C MET A 62 -12.90 -2.27 -14.02
N LEU A 63 -12.13 -1.47 -13.29
CA LEU A 63 -11.63 -1.82 -11.96
C LEU A 63 -12.79 -1.97 -10.96
N LEU A 64 -13.74 -1.02 -10.98
CA LEU A 64 -14.91 -1.03 -10.13
C LEU A 64 -15.81 -2.24 -10.39
N GLU A 65 -15.99 -2.62 -11.65
CA GLU A 65 -16.76 -3.83 -12.00
C GLU A 65 -16.12 -5.10 -11.44
N GLN A 66 -14.78 -5.20 -11.44
CA GLN A 66 -14.11 -6.36 -10.83
C GLN A 66 -14.23 -6.40 -9.31
N PHE A 67 -14.29 -5.25 -8.65
CA PHE A 67 -14.48 -5.15 -7.20
C PHE A 67 -15.85 -5.61 -6.70
N ILE A 68 -16.85 -5.74 -7.59
CA ILE A 68 -18.13 -6.38 -7.26
C ILE A 68 -17.93 -7.88 -6.98
N CYS A 69 -16.85 -8.48 -7.49
CA CYS A 69 -16.51 -9.86 -7.21
C CYS A 69 -15.82 -10.00 -5.84
N LEU A 70 -16.47 -10.70 -4.91
CA LEU A 70 -15.99 -10.89 -3.52
C LEU A 70 -14.58 -11.51 -3.45
N SER A 71 -14.25 -12.41 -4.39
CA SER A 71 -12.92 -13.03 -4.49
C SER A 71 -11.85 -12.01 -4.90
N PHE A 72 -12.18 -11.10 -5.82
CA PHE A 72 -11.27 -10.06 -6.28
C PHE A 72 -10.95 -9.08 -5.16
N THR A 73 -11.96 -8.62 -4.41
CA THR A 73 -11.77 -7.68 -3.28
C THR A 73 -10.87 -8.26 -2.19
N ARG A 74 -11.04 -9.55 -1.86
CA ARG A 74 -10.17 -10.22 -0.89
C ARG A 74 -8.73 -10.34 -1.39
N ASN A 75 -8.54 -10.77 -2.63
CA ASN A 75 -7.19 -10.92 -3.20
C ASN A 75 -6.50 -9.56 -3.33
N TYR A 76 -7.24 -8.53 -3.73
CA TYR A 76 -6.76 -7.16 -3.81
C TYR A 76 -6.30 -6.65 -2.43
N ALA A 77 -7.11 -6.85 -1.39
CA ALA A 77 -6.76 -6.42 -0.03
C ALA A 77 -5.53 -7.14 0.53
N LEU A 78 -5.38 -8.45 0.27
CA LEU A 78 -4.19 -9.19 0.70
C LEU A 78 -2.95 -8.72 -0.06
N LEU A 79 -3.07 -8.47 -1.37
CA LEU A 79 -1.95 -8.02 -2.19
C LEU A 79 -1.51 -6.59 -1.83
N SER A 80 -2.46 -5.69 -1.54
CA SER A 80 -2.17 -4.32 -1.14
C SER A 80 -1.42 -4.26 0.19
N ILE A 81 -1.80 -5.09 1.16
CA ILE A 81 -1.06 -5.23 2.44
C ILE A 81 0.35 -5.75 2.19
N LEU A 82 0.51 -6.78 1.35
CA LEU A 82 1.82 -7.34 1.03
C LEU A 82 2.74 -6.30 0.38
N ILE A 83 2.24 -5.56 -0.62
CA ILE A 83 2.98 -4.47 -1.27
C ILE A 83 3.33 -3.38 -0.25
N GLY A 84 2.37 -3.01 0.62
CA GLY A 84 2.60 -2.03 1.68
C GLY A 84 3.74 -2.43 2.61
N ILE A 85 3.78 -3.69 3.04
CA ILE A 85 4.88 -4.22 3.87
C ILE A 85 6.21 -4.13 3.11
N ILE A 86 6.26 -4.57 1.85
CA ILE A 86 7.49 -4.54 1.03
C ILE A 86 8.00 -3.10 0.89
N LEU A 87 7.12 -2.16 0.56
CA LEU A 87 7.47 -0.75 0.45
C LEU A 87 7.96 -0.20 1.79
N GLY A 88 7.21 -0.42 2.87
CA GLY A 88 7.56 0.05 4.20
C GLY A 88 8.95 -0.45 4.64
N VAL A 89 9.20 -1.75 4.48
CA VAL A 89 10.50 -2.37 4.77
C VAL A 89 11.60 -1.78 3.88
N GLY A 90 11.37 -1.68 2.57
CA GLY A 90 12.34 -1.14 1.61
C GLY A 90 12.75 0.30 1.92
N PHE A 91 11.79 1.19 2.11
CA PHE A 91 12.05 2.58 2.50
C PHE A 91 12.70 2.69 3.89
N GLY A 92 12.33 1.80 4.81
CA GLY A 92 12.95 1.75 6.14
C GLY A 92 14.44 1.39 6.06
N PHE A 93 14.79 0.39 5.25
CA PHE A 93 16.17 0.02 4.97
C PHE A 93 16.93 1.14 4.27
N LEU A 94 16.35 1.75 3.24
CA LEU A 94 16.94 2.90 2.52
C LEU A 94 17.32 4.03 3.48
N LYS A 95 16.41 4.39 4.39
CA LYS A 95 16.70 5.41 5.41
C LYS A 95 17.85 5.01 6.31
N ARG A 96 17.86 3.76 6.78
CA ARG A 96 18.92 3.25 7.67
C ARG A 96 20.27 3.24 6.98
N LEU A 97 20.34 2.82 5.72
CA LEU A 97 21.55 2.86 4.91
C LEU A 97 22.05 4.29 4.71
N PHE A 98 21.16 5.24 4.42
CA PHE A 98 21.54 6.64 4.23
C PHE A 98 22.08 7.29 5.50
N PHE A 99 21.48 6.95 6.66
CA PHE A 99 22.00 7.39 7.96
C PHE A 99 23.38 6.81 8.26
N TRP A 100 23.60 5.53 7.93
CA TRP A 100 24.87 4.86 8.12
C TRP A 100 25.99 5.41 7.23
N ILE A 101 25.69 5.78 5.98
CA ILE A 101 26.68 6.39 5.05
C ILE A 101 27.09 7.81 5.48
N ARG A 102 26.22 8.52 6.19
CA ARG A 102 26.44 9.91 6.60
C ARG A 102 27.19 10.07 7.94
N ASN A 103 27.37 8.99 8.69
CA ASN A 103 28.03 8.99 10.00
C ASN A 103 29.37 8.26 9.94
#